data_AF-A0A969C599-F1
#
_entry.id   AF-A0A969C599-F1
#
_cell.length_a   1.000
_cell.length_b   1.000
_cell.length_c   1.000
_cell.angle_alpha   90.00
_cell.angle_beta   90.00
_cell.angle_gamma   90.00
#
_symmetry.space_group_name_H-M   'P 1'
#
loop_
_entity.id
_entity.type
_entity.pdbx_description
1 polymer ?
#
loop_
_entity_poly.entity_id
_entity_poly.type
_entity_poly.pdbx_seq_one_letter_code
_entity_poly.pdbx_strand_id
1 'polypeptide(L)'
;MILLILLISAELELGAQQSQADWKLLTEIRARAESGEAPFQFELALVFENGHFGVTKDSAEAVKWYHKAAEQNFVMAQFNLAICYDYGQGVAKNSVEAANWYRKAAQLNLAQAQSNLGYCYEMGQGTEMNEAEAVKWYRKAAEQNLATAQNNLGLRYFDGNEVAPVSWTVVGQRAFGV
;
A
#
# COMPACT_ATOMS: atom_id res chain seq x y z
N MET A 1 -37.46 1.12 36.34
CA MET A 1 -37.66 2.31 35.48
C MET A 1 -36.50 3.31 35.59
N ILE A 2 -36.09 3.75 36.79
CA ILE A 2 -34.95 4.69 36.97
C ILE A 2 -33.61 4.14 36.43
N LEU A 3 -33.29 2.88 36.68
CA LEU A 3 -32.03 2.26 36.20
C LEU A 3 -31.93 2.22 34.66
N LEU A 4 -33.06 2.02 33.98
CA LEU A 4 -33.14 1.94 32.52
C LEU A 4 -32.96 3.34 31.88
N ILE A 5 -33.52 4.38 32.51
CA ILE A 5 -33.36 5.77 32.06
C ILE A 5 -31.90 6.22 32.20
N LEU A 6 -31.22 5.87 33.31
CA LEU A 6 -29.81 6.19 33.52
C LEU A 6 -28.87 5.48 32.53
N LEU A 7 -29.19 4.25 32.15
CA LEU A 7 -28.43 3.51 31.14
C LEU A 7 -28.53 4.17 29.75
N ILE A 8 -29.76 4.51 29.34
CA ILE A 8 -30.01 5.18 28.05
C ILE A 8 -29.35 6.57 28.01
N SER A 9 -29.40 7.35 29.10
CA SER A 9 -28.70 8.64 29.14
C SER A 9 -27.18 8.50 29.04
N ALA A 10 -26.60 7.48 29.67
CA ALA A 10 -25.16 7.23 29.59
C ALA A 10 -24.72 6.82 28.16
N GLU A 11 -25.51 6.00 27.46
CA GLU A 11 -25.24 5.64 26.07
C GLU A 11 -25.31 6.85 25.12
N LEU A 12 -26.29 7.74 25.33
CA LEU A 12 -26.42 8.99 24.56
C LEU A 12 -25.24 9.94 24.79
N GLU A 13 -24.78 10.08 26.03
CA GLU A 13 -23.62 10.92 26.38
C GLU A 13 -22.33 10.36 25.78
N LEU A 14 -22.12 9.03 25.85
CA LEU A 14 -20.97 8.37 25.24
C LEU A 14 -20.95 8.55 23.71
N GLY A 15 -22.10 8.42 23.06
CA GLY A 15 -22.24 8.67 21.62
C GLY A 15 -21.92 10.13 21.24
N ALA A 16 -22.38 11.10 22.04
CA ALA A 16 -22.09 12.51 21.83
C ALA A 16 -20.60 12.84 22.04
N GLN A 17 -19.97 12.26 23.07
CA GLN A 17 -18.54 12.44 23.32
C GLN A 17 -17.68 11.82 22.21
N GLN A 18 -18.05 10.64 21.71
CA GLN A 18 -17.36 10.01 20.58
C GLN A 18 -17.48 10.87 19.32
N SER A 19 -18.69 11.33 19.00
CA SER A 19 -18.90 12.27 17.88
C SER A 19 -18.11 13.57 18.05
N GLN A 20 -17.92 14.03 19.31
CA GLN A 20 -17.12 15.21 19.64
C GLN A 20 -15.62 15.00 19.37
N ALA A 21 -15.08 13.85 19.76
CA ALA A 21 -13.68 13.50 19.51
C ALA A 21 -13.41 13.33 18.00
N ASP A 22 -14.32 12.65 17.30
CA ASP A 22 -14.23 12.36 15.88
C ASP A 22 -14.19 13.64 15.03
N TRP A 23 -15.06 14.62 15.30
CA TRP A 23 -15.03 15.89 14.53
C TRP A 23 -13.74 16.69 14.80
N LYS A 24 -13.25 16.67 16.05
CA LYS A 24 -12.06 17.40 16.43
C LYS A 24 -10.83 16.84 15.71
N LEU A 25 -10.70 15.51 15.70
CA LEU A 25 -9.63 14.82 14.97
C LEU A 25 -9.72 15.08 13.47
N LEU A 26 -10.91 14.99 12.86
CA LEU A 26 -11.11 15.30 11.44
C LEU A 26 -10.69 16.74 11.11
N THR A 27 -11.01 17.69 11.99
CA THR A 27 -10.67 19.11 11.79
C THR A 27 -9.16 19.32 11.83
N GLU A 28 -8.46 18.66 12.75
CA GLU A 28 -6.99 18.69 12.81
C GLU A 28 -6.38 18.06 11.56
N ILE A 29 -6.86 16.88 11.14
CA ILE A 29 -6.41 16.20 9.93
C ILE A 29 -6.55 17.12 8.71
N ARG A 30 -7.72 17.76 8.55
CA ARG A 30 -7.97 18.70 7.45
C ARG A 30 -7.02 19.89 7.49
N ALA A 31 -6.87 20.53 8.64
CA ALA A 31 -5.98 21.69 8.78
C ALA A 31 -4.52 21.36 8.41
N ARG A 32 -4.02 20.19 8.83
CA ARG A 32 -2.65 19.74 8.54
C ARG A 32 -2.48 19.22 7.10
N ALA A 33 -3.51 18.59 6.54
CA ALA A 33 -3.49 18.20 5.13
C ALA A 33 -3.47 19.43 4.21
N GLU A 34 -4.27 20.45 4.55
CA GLU A 34 -4.35 21.74 3.85
C GLU A 34 -3.08 22.57 4.01
N SER A 35 -2.38 22.48 5.15
CA SER A 35 -1.06 23.09 5.34
C SER A 35 0.05 22.43 4.53
N GLY A 36 -0.22 21.26 3.94
CA GLY A 36 0.69 20.57 3.03
C GLY A 36 1.36 19.33 3.60
N GLU A 37 1.08 18.93 4.83
CA GLU A 37 1.76 17.80 5.46
C GLU A 37 1.38 16.46 4.82
N ALA A 38 2.31 15.82 4.12
CA ALA A 38 2.06 14.59 3.37
C ALA A 38 1.40 13.44 4.19
N PRO A 39 1.79 13.18 5.46
CA PRO A 39 1.10 12.18 6.27
C PRO A 39 -0.38 12.49 6.47
N PHE A 40 -0.74 13.74 6.70
CA PHE A 40 -2.13 14.16 6.92
C PHE A 40 -2.93 14.19 5.62
N GLN A 41 -2.28 14.50 4.50
CA GLN A 41 -2.90 14.33 3.18
C GLN A 41 -3.23 12.85 2.92
N PHE A 42 -2.32 11.93 3.25
CA PHE A 42 -2.60 10.50 3.16
C PHE A 42 -3.71 10.05 4.12
N GLU A 43 -3.71 10.52 5.36
CA GLU A 43 -4.77 10.22 6.33
C GLU A 43 -6.13 10.76 5.87
N LEU A 44 -6.17 11.99 5.34
CA LEU A 44 -7.40 12.57 4.81
C LEU A 44 -7.91 11.79 3.59
N ALA A 45 -7.00 11.29 2.73
CA ALA A 45 -7.37 10.39 1.64
C ALA A 45 -8.04 9.11 2.16
N LEU A 46 -7.47 8.48 3.20
CA LEU A 46 -8.05 7.29 3.84
C LEU A 46 -9.42 7.58 4.48
N VAL A 47 -9.62 8.78 5.03
CA VAL A 47 -10.94 9.20 5.55
C VAL A 47 -11.98 9.22 4.45
N PHE A 48 -11.66 9.81 3.29
CA PHE A 48 -12.57 9.81 2.14
C PHE A 48 -12.75 8.42 1.52
N GLU A 49 -11.73 7.56 1.52
CA GLU A 49 -11.85 6.21 0.99
C GLU A 49 -12.76 5.32 1.86
N ASN A 50 -12.60 5.41 3.18
CA ASN A 50 -13.29 4.52 4.13
C ASN A 50 -14.56 5.11 4.74
N GLY A 51 -14.77 6.42 4.63
CA GLY A 51 -15.93 7.12 5.17
C GLY A 51 -15.91 7.20 6.70
N HIS A 52 -14.80 7.67 7.27
CA HIS A 52 -14.62 7.80 8.72
C HIS A 52 -15.07 9.18 9.25
N PHE A 53 -15.29 9.29 10.57
CA PHE A 53 -15.64 10.56 11.24
C PHE A 53 -16.90 11.25 10.70
N GLY A 54 -17.87 10.47 10.20
CA GLY A 54 -19.10 10.98 9.59
C GLY A 54 -18.93 11.53 8.16
N VAL A 55 -17.74 11.39 7.56
CA VAL A 55 -17.50 11.72 6.15
C VAL A 55 -18.05 10.60 5.27
N THR A 56 -18.77 10.96 4.21
CA THR A 56 -19.22 9.99 3.21
C THR A 56 -18.05 9.53 2.35
N LYS A 57 -18.05 8.24 1.95
CA LYS A 57 -17.03 7.72 1.04
C LYS A 57 -17.02 8.49 -0.28
N ASP A 58 -15.83 8.90 -0.70
CA ASP A 58 -15.58 9.58 -1.96
C ASP A 58 -14.19 9.20 -2.48
N SER A 59 -14.15 8.22 -3.36
CA SER A 59 -12.88 7.75 -3.95
C SER A 59 -12.22 8.82 -4.82
N ALA A 60 -12.98 9.71 -5.46
CA ALA A 60 -12.40 10.75 -6.32
C ALA A 60 -11.68 11.81 -5.47
N GLU A 61 -12.26 12.16 -4.32
CA GLU A 61 -11.61 13.05 -3.36
C GLU A 61 -10.40 12.37 -2.69
N ALA A 62 -10.50 11.09 -2.35
CA ALA A 62 -9.36 10.31 -1.83
C ALA A 62 -8.16 10.36 -2.79
N VAL A 63 -8.39 10.17 -4.10
CA VAL A 63 -7.31 10.22 -5.10
C VAL A 63 -6.63 11.59 -5.14
N LYS A 64 -7.36 12.70 -5.01
CA LYS A 64 -6.74 14.04 -4.99
C LYS A 64 -5.75 14.19 -3.83
N TRP A 65 -6.12 13.67 -2.65
CA TRP A 65 -5.28 13.72 -1.46
C TRP A 65 -4.12 12.73 -1.53
N TYR A 66 -4.33 11.53 -2.07
CA TYR A 66 -3.23 10.61 -2.40
C TYR A 66 -2.24 11.25 -3.37
N HIS A 67 -2.70 11.93 -4.41
CA HIS A 67 -1.83 12.62 -5.36
C HIS A 67 -0.93 13.66 -4.68
N LYS A 68 -1.52 14.55 -3.87
CA LYS A 68 -0.77 15.58 -3.13
C LYS A 68 0.32 14.96 -2.22
N ALA A 69 0.01 13.89 -1.51
CA ALA A 69 0.97 13.20 -0.65
C ALA A 69 2.03 12.45 -1.48
N ALA A 70 1.63 11.82 -2.60
CA ALA A 70 2.50 11.04 -3.48
C ALA A 70 3.55 11.92 -4.18
N GLU A 71 3.20 13.15 -4.55
CA GLU A 71 4.11 14.16 -5.10
C GLU A 71 5.21 14.57 -4.11
N GLN A 72 4.98 14.38 -2.81
CA GLN A 72 5.96 14.62 -1.74
C GLN A 72 6.78 13.36 -1.39
N ASN A 73 6.77 12.33 -2.24
CA ASN A 73 7.42 11.04 -2.01
C ASN A 73 6.88 10.25 -0.80
N PHE A 74 5.63 10.49 -0.39
CA PHE A 74 5.00 9.66 0.63
C PHE A 74 4.67 8.28 0.06
N VAL A 75 5.47 7.28 0.41
CA VAL A 75 5.47 5.92 -0.15
C VAL A 75 4.08 5.27 -0.19
N MET A 76 3.33 5.35 0.91
CA MET A 76 2.02 4.71 0.97
C MET A 76 0.99 5.41 0.07
N ALA A 77 1.11 6.72 -0.12
CA ALA A 77 0.26 7.45 -1.05
C ALA A 77 0.61 7.13 -2.51
N GLN A 78 1.89 6.98 -2.85
CA GLN A 78 2.30 6.52 -4.18
C GLN A 78 1.74 5.13 -4.48
N PHE A 79 1.82 4.20 -3.52
CA PHE A 79 1.26 2.87 -3.67
C PHE A 79 -0.27 2.86 -3.81
N ASN A 80 -0.99 3.60 -2.96
CA ASN A 80 -2.45 3.66 -3.03
C ASN A 80 -2.92 4.37 -4.30
N LEU A 81 -2.23 5.42 -4.75
CA LEU A 81 -2.51 6.08 -6.02
C LEU A 81 -2.32 5.12 -7.21
N ALA A 82 -1.27 4.28 -7.16
CA ALA A 82 -1.07 3.25 -8.17
C ALA A 82 -2.25 2.26 -8.22
N ILE A 83 -2.73 1.80 -7.06
CA ILE A 83 -3.93 0.95 -6.95
C ILE A 83 -5.15 1.66 -7.54
N CYS A 84 -5.36 2.94 -7.23
CA CYS A 84 -6.48 3.69 -7.77
C CYS A 84 -6.48 3.71 -9.31
N TYR A 85 -5.32 3.92 -9.94
CA TYR A 85 -5.19 3.83 -11.39
C TYR A 85 -5.31 2.41 -11.95
N ASP A 86 -4.83 1.40 -11.22
CA ASP A 86 -4.87 -0.01 -11.63
C ASP A 86 -6.32 -0.55 -11.68
N TYR A 87 -7.12 -0.19 -10.68
CA TYR A 87 -8.50 -0.63 -10.54
C TYR A 87 -9.54 0.39 -11.03
N GLY A 88 -9.13 1.61 -11.36
CA GLY A 88 -10.05 2.69 -11.74
C GLY A 88 -10.91 3.18 -10.58
N GLN A 89 -10.35 3.23 -9.36
CA GLN A 89 -11.05 3.69 -8.16
C GLN A 89 -10.90 5.19 -8.00
N GLY A 90 -11.99 5.95 -8.14
CA GLY A 90 -11.96 7.41 -8.04
C GLY A 90 -11.30 8.14 -9.23
N VAL A 91 -10.65 7.39 -10.13
CA VAL A 91 -10.04 7.88 -11.38
C VAL A 91 -10.27 6.87 -12.50
N ALA A 92 -10.14 7.30 -13.75
CA ALA A 92 -10.16 6.38 -14.88
C ALA A 92 -9.01 5.38 -14.77
N LYS A 93 -9.30 4.11 -15.04
CA LYS A 93 -8.29 3.05 -15.07
C LYS A 93 -7.19 3.40 -16.07
N ASN A 94 -5.94 3.33 -15.63
CA ASN A 94 -4.77 3.62 -16.46
C ASN A 94 -3.57 2.80 -15.97
N SER A 95 -3.26 1.72 -16.69
CA SER A 95 -2.16 0.82 -16.31
C SER A 95 -0.78 1.47 -16.40
N VAL A 96 -0.58 2.42 -17.32
CA VAL A 96 0.70 3.14 -17.46
C VAL A 96 0.95 4.02 -16.23
N GLU A 97 -0.06 4.77 -15.79
CA GLU A 97 0.04 5.55 -14.55
C GLU A 97 0.23 4.66 -13.33
N ALA A 98 -0.51 3.55 -13.23
CA ALA A 98 -0.33 2.58 -12.15
C ALA A 98 1.11 2.06 -12.07
N ALA A 99 1.67 1.59 -13.20
CA ALA A 99 3.05 1.10 -13.25
C ALA A 99 4.08 2.19 -12.90
N ASN A 100 3.84 3.45 -13.29
CA ASN A 100 4.70 4.57 -12.93
C ASN A 100 4.69 4.86 -11.43
N TRP A 101 3.52 4.86 -10.79
CA TRP A 101 3.40 5.08 -9.34
C TRP A 101 3.91 3.89 -8.52
N TYR A 102 3.62 2.65 -8.95
CA TYR A 102 4.25 1.45 -8.36
C TYR A 102 5.78 1.55 -8.45
N ARG A 103 6.35 2.00 -9.57
CA ARG A 103 7.79 2.19 -9.72
C ARG A 103 8.37 3.19 -8.73
N LYS A 104 7.73 4.34 -8.51
CA LYS A 104 8.17 5.32 -7.52
C LYS A 104 8.18 4.73 -6.10
N ALA A 105 7.09 4.08 -5.69
CA ALA A 105 7.01 3.44 -4.37
C ALA A 105 8.01 2.26 -4.22
N ALA A 106 8.21 1.49 -5.29
CA ALA A 106 9.14 0.35 -5.32
C ALA A 106 10.61 0.79 -5.19
N GLN A 107 10.97 1.94 -5.78
CA GLN A 107 12.29 2.56 -5.64
C GLN A 107 12.57 3.04 -4.21
N LEU A 108 11.52 3.36 -3.46
CA LEU A 108 11.56 3.69 -2.03
C LEU A 108 11.41 2.44 -1.14
N ASN A 109 11.67 1.26 -1.70
CA ASN A 109 11.72 -0.03 -1.04
C ASN A 109 10.40 -0.60 -0.50
N LEU A 110 9.23 -0.10 -0.92
CA LEU A 110 7.98 -0.74 -0.52
C LEU A 110 7.82 -2.10 -1.20
N ALA A 111 7.87 -3.19 -0.42
CA ALA A 111 7.84 -4.57 -0.94
C ALA A 111 6.59 -4.86 -1.79
N GLN A 112 5.42 -4.38 -1.38
CA GLN A 112 4.17 -4.54 -2.13
C GLN A 112 4.24 -3.86 -3.49
N ALA A 113 4.77 -2.63 -3.56
CA ALA A 113 4.96 -1.93 -4.83
C ALA A 113 5.99 -2.62 -5.73
N GLN A 114 7.06 -3.17 -5.14
CA GLN A 114 8.04 -3.97 -5.89
C GLN A 114 7.39 -5.21 -6.50
N SER A 115 6.58 -5.95 -5.73
CA SER A 115 5.84 -7.10 -6.24
C SER A 115 4.86 -6.70 -7.34
N ASN A 116 4.09 -5.63 -7.16
CA ASN A 116 3.13 -5.18 -8.17
C ASN A 116 3.82 -4.68 -9.44
N LEU A 117 4.97 -4.01 -9.32
CA LEU A 117 5.78 -3.65 -10.49
C LEU A 117 6.35 -4.88 -11.20
N GLY A 118 6.75 -5.91 -10.45
CA GLY A 118 7.14 -7.20 -11.01
C GLY A 118 6.01 -7.80 -11.86
N TYR A 119 4.79 -7.75 -11.35
CA TYR A 119 3.60 -8.19 -12.08
C TYR A 119 3.30 -7.34 -13.32
N CYS A 120 3.49 -6.01 -13.26
CA CYS A 120 3.37 -5.14 -14.43
C CYS A 120 4.31 -5.61 -15.56
N TYR A 121 5.58 -5.88 -15.25
CA TYR A 121 6.54 -6.38 -16.23
C TYR A 121 6.24 -7.81 -16.71
N GLU A 122 5.76 -8.69 -15.84
CA GLU A 122 5.38 -10.05 -16.21
C GLU A 122 4.23 -10.07 -17.24
N MET A 123 3.21 -9.24 -17.01
CA MET A 123 1.99 -9.24 -17.81
C MET A 123 1.98 -8.19 -18.93
N GLY A 124 3.01 -7.34 -19.01
CA GLY A 124 3.01 -6.17 -19.89
C GLY A 124 1.91 -5.15 -19.53
N GLN A 125 1.55 -5.03 -18.25
CA GLN A 125 0.52 -4.10 -17.80
C GLN A 125 1.11 -2.72 -17.49
N GLY A 126 0.94 -1.77 -18.42
CA GLY A 126 1.51 -0.43 -18.28
C GLY A 126 3.01 -0.36 -18.50
N THR A 127 3.62 -1.49 -18.86
CA THR A 127 5.01 -1.65 -19.27
C THR A 127 5.05 -2.61 -20.46
N GLU A 128 6.17 -2.66 -21.18
CA GLU A 128 6.43 -3.80 -22.05
C GLU A 128 6.68 -5.06 -21.21
N MET A 129 6.35 -6.23 -21.76
CA MET A 129 6.60 -7.51 -21.09
C MET A 129 8.10 -7.74 -20.96
N ASN A 130 8.57 -8.00 -19.73
CA ASN A 130 9.99 -8.22 -19.45
C ASN A 130 10.17 -9.13 -18.22
N GLU A 131 10.39 -10.42 -18.47
CA GLU A 131 10.55 -11.42 -17.42
C GLU A 131 11.75 -11.14 -16.51
N ALA A 132 12.88 -10.67 -17.05
CA ALA A 132 14.08 -10.39 -16.27
C ALA A 132 13.85 -9.25 -15.26
N GLU A 133 13.15 -8.18 -15.66
CA GLU A 133 12.75 -7.13 -14.74
C GLU A 133 11.70 -7.62 -13.73
N ALA A 134 10.74 -8.45 -14.15
CA ALA A 134 9.78 -9.04 -13.23
C ALA A 134 10.47 -9.84 -12.09
N VAL A 135 11.37 -10.76 -12.44
CA VAL A 135 12.14 -11.56 -11.47
C VAL A 135 12.99 -10.67 -10.57
N LYS A 136 13.62 -9.62 -11.11
CA LYS A 136 14.41 -8.67 -10.33
C LYS A 136 13.57 -7.94 -9.27
N TRP A 137 12.37 -7.49 -9.62
CA TRP A 137 11.49 -6.80 -8.67
C TRP A 137 10.86 -7.75 -7.66
N TYR A 138 10.43 -8.95 -8.08
CA TYR A 138 9.97 -9.98 -7.15
C TYR A 138 11.05 -10.39 -6.16
N ARG A 139 12.31 -10.52 -6.61
CA ARG A 139 13.45 -10.83 -5.73
C ARG A 139 13.59 -9.82 -4.60
N LYS A 140 13.59 -8.53 -4.93
CA LYS A 140 13.67 -7.45 -3.91
C LYS A 140 12.52 -7.53 -2.91
N ALA A 141 11.30 -7.80 -3.36
CA ALA A 141 10.15 -7.94 -2.47
C ALA A 141 10.24 -9.20 -1.59
N ALA A 142 10.74 -10.31 -2.15
CA ALA A 142 10.93 -11.58 -1.45
C ALA A 142 12.02 -11.53 -0.38
N GLU A 143 13.11 -10.79 -0.64
CA GLU A 143 14.17 -10.49 0.34
C GLU A 143 13.64 -9.70 1.55
N GLN A 144 12.52 -9.00 1.38
CA GLN A 144 11.77 -8.33 2.45
C GLN A 144 10.70 -9.23 3.10
N ASN A 145 10.73 -10.54 2.82
CA ASN A 145 9.79 -11.55 3.33
C ASN A 145 8.33 -11.38 2.86
N LEU A 146 8.10 -10.72 1.72
CA LEU A 146 6.76 -10.68 1.14
C LEU A 146 6.41 -12.04 0.54
N ALA A 147 5.51 -12.78 1.21
CA ALA A 147 5.12 -14.15 0.83
C ALA A 147 4.64 -14.28 -0.62
N THR A 148 3.83 -13.32 -1.10
CA THR A 148 3.37 -13.30 -2.49
C THR A 148 4.53 -13.24 -3.48
N ALA A 149 5.54 -12.42 -3.20
CA ALA A 149 6.71 -12.32 -4.07
C ALA A 149 7.60 -13.57 -4.01
N GLN A 150 7.75 -14.18 -2.83
CA GLN A 150 8.43 -15.47 -2.68
C GLN A 150 7.74 -16.56 -3.50
N ASN A 151 6.41 -16.61 -3.48
CA ASN A 151 5.63 -17.55 -4.28
C ASN A 151 5.80 -17.29 -5.78
N ASN A 152 5.71 -16.03 -6.21
CA ASN A 152 5.88 -15.66 -7.62
C ASN A 152 7.29 -16.02 -8.14
N LEU A 153 8.34 -15.83 -7.33
CA LEU A 153 9.69 -16.31 -7.68
C LEU A 153 9.78 -17.82 -7.74
N GLY A 154 9.16 -18.53 -6.79
CA GLY A 154 9.13 -19.99 -6.77
C GLY A 154 8.51 -20.56 -8.05
N LEU A 155 7.40 -19.98 -8.50
CA LEU A 155 6.76 -20.35 -9.77
C LEU A 155 7.68 -20.07 -10.96
N ARG A 156 8.37 -18.93 -11.00
CA ARG A 156 9.31 -18.64 -12.11
C ARG A 156 10.53 -19.54 -12.14
N TYR A 157 11.08 -19.91 -10.99
CA TYR A 157 12.14 -20.91 -10.94
C TYR A 157 11.67 -22.31 -11.37
N PHE A 158 10.42 -22.65 -11.06
CA PHE A 158 9.82 -23.91 -11.49
C PHE A 158 9.49 -23.95 -13.00
N ASP A 159 8.97 -22.85 -13.54
CA ASP A 159 8.60 -22.73 -14.95
C ASP A 159 9.82 -22.52 -15.87
N GLY A 160 10.90 -21.92 -15.35
CA GLY A 160 12.07 -21.47 -16.11
C GLY A 160 13.22 -22.47 -16.24
N ASN A 161 13.31 -23.55 -15.44
CA ASN A 161 14.22 -24.68 -15.67
C ASN A 161 14.06 -25.84 -14.67
N GLU A 162 14.40 -27.05 -15.15
CA GLU A 162 15.02 -28.13 -14.38
C GLU A 162 15.90 -27.56 -13.25
N VAL A 163 15.64 -27.99 -12.01
CA VAL A 163 16.43 -27.70 -10.81
C VAL A 163 17.93 -27.64 -11.10
N ALA A 164 18.48 -26.44 -11.27
CA ALA A 164 19.91 -26.26 -11.17
C ALA A 164 20.27 -26.57 -9.70
N PRO A 165 21.15 -27.56 -9.43
CA PRO A 165 21.40 -28.00 -8.07
C PRO A 165 21.99 -26.85 -7.28
N VAL A 166 21.39 -26.56 -6.12
CA VAL A 166 22.01 -25.75 -5.08
C VAL A 166 23.38 -26.38 -4.76
N SER A 167 24.47 -25.72 -5.16
CA SER A 167 25.81 -26.13 -4.75
C SER A 167 26.00 -25.72 -3.30
N TRP A 168 26.00 -26.70 -2.40
CA TRP A 168 26.16 -26.52 -0.96
C TRP A 168 27.61 -26.18 -0.53
N THR A 169 28.48 -25.72 -1.42
CA THR A 169 29.92 -25.93 -1.21
C THR A 169 30.67 -24.91 -0.35
N VAL A 170 30.06 -23.91 0.32
CA VAL A 170 30.87 -23.01 1.18
C VAL A 170 30.19 -22.56 2.48
N VAL A 171 29.52 -23.46 3.21
CA VAL A 171 29.25 -23.25 4.66
C VAL A 171 30.05 -24.22 5.55
N GLY A 172 30.84 -25.13 4.96
CA GLY A 172 31.46 -26.24 5.68
C GLY A 172 32.96 -26.16 6.00
N GLN A 173 33.65 -25.02 5.86
CA GLN A 173 35.12 -24.94 6.09
C GLN A 173 35.56 -24.06 7.28
N ARG A 174 34.74 -23.94 8.33
CA ARG A 174 35.17 -23.29 9.59
C ARG A 174 34.86 -24.09 10.87
N ALA A 175 34.77 -25.41 10.77
CA ALA A 175 34.88 -26.27 11.94
C ALA A 175 35.93 -27.34 11.62
N PHE A 176 36.87 -27.53 12.54
CA PHE A 176 38.05 -28.43 12.48
C PHE A 176 39.33 -27.81 11.89
N GLY A 177 40.07 -27.15 12.78
CA GLY A 177 41.50 -26.97 12.68
C GLY A 177 42.08 -26.88 14.10
N VAL A 178 42.61 -28.03 14.55
CA VAL A 178 43.57 -28.31 15.66
C VAL A 178 43.53 -27.46 16.93
#